data_AF-A0ABD0N9J3-F1
#
_entry.id   AF-A0ABD0N9J3-F1
#
_cell.length_a   1.000
_cell.length_b   1.000
_cell.length_c   1.000
_cell.angle_alpha   90.00
_cell.angle_beta   90.00
_cell.angle_gamma   90.00
#
_symmetry.space_group_name_H-M   'P 1'
#
loop_
_entity.id
_entity.type
_entity.pdbx_description
1 polymer ?
#
loop_
_entity_poly.entity_id
_entity_poly.type
_entity_poly.pdbx_seq_one_letter_code
_entity_poly.pdbx_strand_id
1 'polypeptide(L)'
;LQLSWRTPADTGGRSDITYSVVCERCEGRACQSCGEKVRFDPSNTDLKDTRVTVSELEPHLNYTFTVEARSGVSQFSNKKATSSINTALHYTG
;
A
#
# COMPACT_ATOMS: atom_id res chain seq x y z
N LEU A 1 5.88 -5.70 9.98
CA LEU A 1 4.55 -5.06 10.07
C LEU A 1 3.57 -5.83 9.20
N GLN A 2 2.35 -6.10 9.69
CA GLN A 2 1.29 -6.66 8.85
C GLN A 2 0.29 -5.55 8.50
N LEU A 3 0.08 -5.32 7.20
CA LEU A 3 -0.95 -4.42 6.69
C LEU A 3 -2.16 -5.23 6.28
N SER A 4 -3.35 -4.76 6.64
CA SER A 4 -4.61 -5.34 6.21
C SER A 4 -5.62 -4.23 5.95
N TRP A 5 -6.39 -4.35 4.86
CA TRP A 5 -7.42 -3.40 4.47
C TRP A 5 -8.73 -4.11 4.16
N ARG A 6 -9.78 -3.33 3.91
CA ARG A 6 -11.07 -3.84 3.44
C ARG A 6 -11.19 -3.65 1.94
N THR A 7 -11.92 -4.56 1.31
CA THR A 7 -12.34 -4.41 -0.08
C THR A 7 -13.18 -3.13 -0.23
N PRO A 8 -13.04 -2.36 -1.32
CA PRO A 8 -13.89 -1.21 -1.59
C PRO A 8 -15.38 -1.59 -1.54
N ALA A 9 -16.20 -0.74 -0.91
CA ALA A 9 -17.64 -1.00 -0.78
C ALA A 9 -18.37 -0.99 -2.13
N ASP A 10 -17.85 -0.21 -3.08
CA ASP A 10 -18.32 -0.17 -4.46
C ASP A 10 -17.17 -0.59 -5.38
N THR A 11 -17.28 -1.79 -5.92
CA THR A 11 -16.37 -2.34 -6.93
C THR A 11 -16.86 -2.08 -8.35
N GLY A 12 -18.00 -1.39 -8.51
CA GLY A 12 -18.71 -1.28 -9.78
C GLY A 12 -19.19 -2.64 -10.32
N GLY A 13 -19.42 -3.62 -9.43
CA GLY A 13 -19.83 -4.98 -9.81
C GLY A 13 -18.70 -5.86 -10.35
N ARG A 14 -17.44 -5.47 -10.13
CA ARG A 14 -16.26 -6.14 -10.69
C ARG A 14 -15.61 -7.09 -9.69
N SER A 15 -15.20 -8.25 -10.20
CA SER A 15 -14.48 -9.28 -9.45
C SER A 15 -12.98 -9.37 -9.79
N ASP A 16 -12.50 -8.56 -10.76
CA ASP A 16 -11.10 -8.51 -11.23
C ASP A 16 -10.28 -7.43 -10.52
N ILE A 17 -10.59 -7.14 -9.25
CA ILE A 17 -9.85 -6.15 -8.48
C ILE A 17 -8.54 -6.75 -7.99
N THR A 18 -7.45 -6.03 -8.24
CA THR A 18 -6.15 -6.25 -7.61
C THR A 18 -5.74 -5.03 -6.80
N TYR A 19 -4.82 -5.23 -5.86
CA TYR A 19 -4.30 -4.18 -5.00
C TYR A 19 -2.81 -3.95 -5.25
N SER A 20 -2.38 -2.71 -5.08
CA SER A 20 -0.97 -2.35 -4.99
C SER A 20 -0.72 -1.48 -3.77
N VAL A 21 0.44 -1.66 -3.16
CA VAL A 21 0.89 -0.93 -1.97
C VAL A 21 2.06 -0.05 -2.35
N VAL A 22 1.87 1.26 -2.23
CA VAL A 22 2.92 2.26 -2.37
C VAL A 22 3.47 2.58 -0.99
N CYS A 23 4.79 2.64 -0.87
CA CYS A 23 5.48 2.94 0.37
C CYS A 23 6.32 4.20 0.20
N GLU A 24 6.12 5.15 1.10
CA GLU A 24 6.88 6.39 1.19
C GLU A 24 7.47 6.52 2.58
N ARG A 25 8.68 7.06 2.68
CA ARG A 25 9.31 7.45 3.95
C ARG A 25 9.46 8.96 3.94
N CYS A 26 9.04 9.62 5.02
CA CYS A 26 9.13 11.07 5.15
C CYS A 26 10.12 11.45 6.25
N GLU A 27 11.14 12.23 5.88
CA GLU A 27 12.07 12.86 6.82
C GLU A 27 11.80 14.37 6.83
N GLY A 28 11.17 14.84 7.91
CA GLY A 28 10.72 16.23 8.00
C GLY A 28 9.65 16.55 6.96
N ARG A 29 9.97 17.41 5.98
CA ARG A 29 9.05 17.80 4.89
C ARG A 29 9.30 17.07 3.57
N ALA A 30 10.34 16.25 3.49
CA ALA A 30 10.70 15.53 2.27
C ALA A 30 10.23 14.08 2.38
N CYS A 31 9.37 13.65 1.44
CA CYS A 31 8.95 12.27 1.30
C CYS A 31 9.61 11.66 0.06
N GLN A 32 10.02 10.40 0.17
CA GLN A 32 10.60 9.64 -0.92
C GLN A 32 10.08 8.21 -0.90
N SER A 33 10.15 7.51 -2.02
CA SER A 33 9.82 6.08 -2.06
C SER A 33 10.67 5.30 -1.06
N CYS A 34 10.08 4.29 -0.44
CA CYS A 34 10.82 3.37 0.41
C CYS A 34 11.97 2.73 -0.38
N GLY A 35 13.14 2.61 0.26
CA GLY A 35 14.31 2.01 -0.37
C GLY A 35 14.10 0.52 -0.70
N GLU A 36 14.94 -0.03 -1.58
CA GLU A 36 14.89 -1.42 -2.06
C GLU A 36 14.99 -2.48 -0.96
N LYS A 37 15.44 -2.08 0.24
CA LYS A 37 15.50 -2.95 1.42
C LYS A 37 14.11 -3.37 1.89
N VAL A 38 13.09 -2.51 1.77
CA VAL A 38 11.74 -2.82 2.25
C VAL A 38 11.16 -3.96 1.42
N ARG A 39 10.79 -5.06 2.08
CA ARG A 39 10.22 -6.24 1.43
C ARG A 39 8.73 -6.34 1.68
N PHE A 40 8.02 -6.80 0.66
CA PHE A 40 6.60 -7.09 0.69
C PHE A 40 6.40 -8.56 0.37
N ASP A 41 5.63 -9.24 1.21
CA ASP A 41 5.24 -10.63 1.02
C ASP A 41 3.70 -10.74 1.01
N PRO A 42 3.09 -11.27 -0.08
CA PRO A 42 3.73 -11.95 -1.22
C PRO A 42 4.30 -11.02 -2.32
N SER A 43 3.84 -9.77 -2.40
CA SER A 43 4.30 -8.75 -3.37
C SER A 43 3.79 -7.37 -2.95
N ASN A 44 4.27 -6.29 -3.55
CA ASN A 44 3.68 -4.95 -3.42
C ASN A 44 2.68 -4.61 -4.53
N THR A 45 2.59 -5.41 -5.59
CA THR A 45 1.65 -5.21 -6.70
C THR A 45 0.89 -6.48 -7.04
N ASP A 46 -0.25 -6.31 -7.72
CA ASP A 46 -1.11 -7.40 -8.22
C ASP A 46 -1.59 -8.35 -7.12
N LEU A 47 -1.77 -7.81 -5.92
CA LEU A 47 -2.29 -8.52 -4.76
C LEU A 47 -3.77 -8.82 -4.98
N LYS A 48 -4.17 -10.07 -4.74
CA LYS A 48 -5.59 -10.49 -4.76
C LYS A 48 -6.21 -10.46 -3.36
N ASP A 49 -5.39 -10.72 -2.35
CA ASP A 49 -5.78 -10.68 -0.95
C ASP A 49 -5.69 -9.26 -0.39
N THR A 50 -6.40 -9.00 0.71
CA THR A 50 -6.44 -7.69 1.37
C THR A 50 -5.44 -7.57 2.52
N ARG A 51 -4.30 -8.26 2.39
CA ARG A 51 -3.24 -8.31 3.41
C ARG A 51 -1.88 -8.43 2.74
N VAL A 52 -0.88 -7.76 3.32
CA VAL A 52 0.54 -7.91 2.96
C VAL A 52 1.40 -7.84 4.22
N THR A 53 2.49 -8.60 4.24
CA THR A 53 3.51 -8.48 5.29
C THR A 53 4.64 -7.60 4.78
N VAL A 54 5.04 -6.62 5.58
CA VAL A 54 6.15 -5.69 5.29
C VAL A 54 7.29 -5.93 6.27
N SER A 55 8.51 -6.11 5.77
CA SER A 55 9.72 -6.35 6.56
C SER A 55 10.90 -5.49 6.11
N GLU A 56 12.01 -5.55 6.85
CA GLU A 56 13.24 -4.77 6.61
C GLU A 56 13.03 -3.25 6.64
N LEU A 57 12.12 -2.80 7.52
CA LEU A 57 11.88 -1.38 7.80
C LEU A 57 12.96 -0.86 8.75
N GLU A 58 13.46 0.36 8.49
CA GLU A 58 14.46 0.98 9.34
C GLU A 58 13.81 1.56 10.60
N PRO A 59 14.42 1.39 11.78
CA PRO A 59 13.90 1.96 13.01
C PRO A 59 13.94 3.49 12.97
N HIS A 60 13.04 4.14 13.71
CA HIS A 60 12.94 5.59 13.87
C HIS A 60 12.62 6.40 12.60
N LEU A 61 12.10 5.76 11.54
CA LEU A 61 11.59 6.44 10.35
C LEU A 61 10.05 6.40 10.28
N ASN A 62 9.47 7.47 9.76
CA ASN A 62 8.03 7.56 9.51
C ASN A 62 7.73 7.06 8.09
N TYR A 63 7.18 5.85 8.03
CA TYR A 63 6.68 5.27 6.79
C TYR A 63 5.20 5.61 6.58
N THR A 64 4.79 5.74 5.33
CA THR A 64 3.40 5.87 4.90
C THR A 64 3.13 4.79 3.86
N PHE A 65 2.06 4.03 4.04
CA PHE A 65 1.66 2.97 3.13
C PHE A 65 0.30 3.30 2.50
N THR A 66 0.26 3.45 1.19
CA THR A 66 -0.97 3.74 0.45
C THR A 66 -1.40 2.50 -0.31
N VAL A 67 -2.67 2.09 -0.15
CA VAL A 67 -3.23 0.94 -0.86
C VAL A 67 -4.11 1.44 -2.01
N GLU A 68 -3.76 1.06 -3.22
CA GLU A 68 -4.54 1.37 -4.41
C GLU A 68 -5.30 0.13 -4.88
N ALA A 69 -6.61 0.26 -5.12
CA ALA A 69 -7.40 -0.78 -5.77
C ALA A 69 -7.44 -0.50 -7.27
N ARG A 70 -7.09 -1.51 -8.07
CA ARG A 70 -6.99 -1.46 -9.52
C ARG A 70 -7.90 -2.52 -10.14
N SER A 71 -8.67 -2.16 -11.16
CA SER A 71 -9.47 -3.10 -11.97
C SER A 71 -9.03 -3.04 -13.43
N GLY A 72 -9.38 -4.04 -14.26
CA GLY A 72 -9.00 -4.10 -15.67
C GLY A 72 -9.47 -2.91 -16.53
N VAL A 73 -10.41 -2.10 -16.05
CA VAL A 73 -10.89 -0.86 -16.71
C VAL A 73 -10.22 0.43 -16.22
N SER A 74 -9.35 0.35 -15.20
CA SER A 74 -8.56 1.52 -14.74
C SER A 74 -7.54 2.01 -15.77
N GLN A 75 -7.30 1.26 -16.85
CA GLN A 75 -6.55 1.75 -18.02
C GLN A 75 -7.37 2.72 -18.91
N PHE A 76 -8.70 2.71 -18.79
CA PHE A 76 -9.63 3.53 -19.61
C PHE A 76 -10.42 4.57 -18.81
N SER A 77 -10.25 4.63 -17.48
CA SER A 77 -10.96 5.56 -16.61
C SER A 77 -10.00 6.22 -15.62
N ASN A 78 -9.95 7.55 -15.61
CA ASN A 78 -9.18 8.36 -14.64
C ASN A 78 -9.68 8.22 -13.18
N LYS A 79 -10.69 7.39 -12.92
CA LYS A 79 -11.20 7.13 -11.56
C LYS A 79 -10.48 5.92 -10.95
N LYS A 80 -9.35 6.18 -10.29
CA LYS A 80 -8.73 5.22 -9.37
C LYS A 80 -9.52 5.22 -8.05
N ALA A 81 -9.92 4.04 -7.58
CA ALA A 81 -10.44 3.89 -6.22
C ALA A 81 -9.23 3.73 -5.29
N THR A 82 -8.73 4.84 -4.75
CA THR A 82 -7.56 4.86 -3.85
C THR A 82 -8.02 4.92 -2.40
N SER A 83 -7.43 4.09 -1.53
CA SER A 83 -7.64 4.14 -0.08
C SER A 83 -6.30 4.32 0.63
N SER A 84 -6.09 5.48 1.24
CA SER A 84 -4.84 5.80 1.93
C SER A 84 -4.93 5.38 3.40
N ILE A 85 -3.95 4.60 3.87
CA ILE A 85 -3.84 4.18 5.27
C ILE A 85 -2.55 4.76 5.84
N ASN A 86 -2.62 5.92 6.50
CA ASN A 86 -1.47 6.50 7.16
C ASN A 86 -1.15 5.70 8.44
N THR A 87 -0.03 4.98 8.48
CA THR A 87 0.45 4.27 9.66
C THR A 87 1.82 4.81 10.06
N ALA A 88 1.90 5.52 11.18
CA ALA A 88 3.18 5.85 11.80
C ALA A 88 3.66 4.62 12.59
N LEU A 89 4.72 3.97 12.12
CA LEU A 89 5.40 2.93 12.87
C LEU A 89 6.33 3.57 13.89
N HIS A 90 5.90 3.63 15.15
CA HIS A 90 6.84 3.77 16.27
C HIS A 90 7.34 2.38 16.65
N TYR A 91 8.46 1.93 16.08
CA TYR A 91 9.17 0.77 16.62
C TYR A 91 10.03 1.25 17.81
N THR A 92 9.65 0.87 19.04
CA THR A 92 10.56 0.89 20.19
C THR A 92 11.20 -0.48 20.30
N GLY A 93 12.53 -0.48 20.36
CA GLY A 93 13.45 -1.63 20.36
C GLY A 93 12.92 -2.93 20.92
#